data_AF-A0A2H9SMS4-F1
#
_entry.id   AF-A0A2H9SMS4-F1
#
_cell.length_a   1.000
_cell.length_b   1.000
_cell.length_c   1.000
_cell.angle_alpha   90.00
_cell.angle_beta   90.00
_cell.angle_gamma   90.00
#
_symmetry.space_group_name_H-M   'P 1'
#
loop_
_entity.id
_entity.type
_entity.pdbx_description
1 polymer ?
#
loop_
_entity_poly.entity_id
_entity_poly.type
_entity_poly.pdbx_seq_one_letter_code
_entity_poly.pdbx_strand_id
1 'polypeptide(L)'
;MPTEIYAALLGVLIGGFVSYYFSVKLASKQQSIIASANFRASFSYVISQMAISQNDSSIDIRALLNTTFKDLANAIEIYRPYVPSKERLSYQEAWERYYMPDGKVSFANYYIAIEEKGVKRDTYALFNQRVNAILSFAKP
;
A
#
# COMPACT_ATOMS: atom_id res chain seq x y z
N MET A 1 -42.32 -30.06 25.50
CA MET A 1 -41.93 -30.81 24.29
C MET A 1 -41.91 -29.97 23.01
N PRO A 2 -42.98 -29.28 22.55
CA PRO A 2 -42.88 -28.48 21.31
C PRO A 2 -41.95 -27.27 21.45
N THR A 3 -42.03 -26.59 22.60
CA THR A 3 -41.25 -25.39 22.94
C THR A 3 -39.74 -25.62 22.95
N GLU A 4 -39.28 -26.81 23.39
CA GLU A 4 -37.86 -27.18 23.42
C GLU A 4 -37.31 -27.40 22.01
N ILE A 5 -38.11 -27.99 21.11
CA ILE A 5 -37.75 -28.18 19.69
C ILE A 5 -37.68 -26.81 19.00
N TYR A 6 -38.65 -25.92 19.26
CA TYR A 6 -38.62 -24.54 18.72
C TYR A 6 -37.41 -23.74 19.25
N ALA A 7 -37.08 -23.87 20.54
CA ALA A 7 -35.90 -23.23 21.12
C ALA A 7 -34.59 -23.77 20.53
N ALA A 8 -34.50 -25.07 20.30
CA ALA A 8 -33.33 -25.69 19.67
C ALA A 8 -33.15 -25.22 18.22
N LEU A 9 -34.24 -25.17 17.43
CA LEU A 9 -34.20 -24.66 16.04
C LEU A 9 -33.80 -23.18 15.98
N LEU A 10 -34.34 -22.34 16.87
CA LEU A 10 -33.93 -20.94 17.02
C LEU A 10 -32.44 -20.82 17.41
N GLY A 11 -31.97 -21.66 18.34
CA GLY A 11 -30.57 -21.70 18.75
C GLY A 11 -29.63 -22.03 17.58
N VAL A 12 -30.00 -23.00 16.74
CA VAL A 12 -29.22 -23.37 15.53
C VAL A 12 -29.21 -22.23 14.51
N LEU A 13 -30.34 -21.58 14.26
CA LEU A 13 -30.42 -20.46 13.31
C LEU A 13 -29.60 -19.26 13.77
N ILE A 14 -29.70 -18.88 15.05
CA ILE A 14 -28.94 -17.77 15.63
C ILE A 14 -27.44 -18.13 15.65
N GLY A 15 -27.09 -19.34 16.10
CA GLY A 15 -25.70 -19.81 16.13
C GLY A 15 -25.06 -19.85 14.74
N GLY A 16 -25.80 -20.32 13.73
CA GLY A 16 -25.36 -20.33 12.34
C GLY A 16 -25.15 -18.93 11.78
N PHE A 17 -26.09 -18.02 12.01
CA PHE A 17 -25.98 -16.62 11.58
C PHE A 17 -24.77 -15.91 12.22
N VAL A 18 -24.60 -16.07 13.54
CA VAL A 18 -23.47 -15.50 14.28
C VAL A 18 -22.15 -16.04 13.75
N SER A 19 -22.04 -17.37 13.60
CA SER A 19 -20.82 -18.01 13.09
C SER A 19 -20.49 -17.55 11.66
N TYR A 20 -21.49 -17.44 10.79
CA TYR A 20 -21.33 -16.92 9.44
C TYR A 20 -20.81 -15.47 9.45
N TYR A 21 -21.45 -14.60 10.25
CA TYR A 21 -21.05 -13.20 10.36
C TYR A 21 -19.59 -13.04 10.83
N PHE A 22 -19.20 -13.78 11.88
CA PHE A 22 -17.82 -13.76 12.36
C PHE A 22 -16.83 -14.33 11.35
N SER A 23 -17.19 -15.39 10.64
CA SER A 23 -16.34 -16.01 9.62
C SER A 23 -16.08 -15.05 8.45
N VAL A 24 -17.11 -14.37 7.96
CA VAL A 24 -16.98 -13.35 6.90
C VAL A 24 -16.09 -12.19 7.36
N LYS A 25 -16.28 -11.72 8.59
CA LYS A 25 -15.47 -10.64 9.17
C LYS A 25 -14.01 -11.04 9.38
N LEU A 26 -13.75 -12.28 9.76
CA LEU A 26 -12.40 -12.79 9.92
C LEU A 26 -11.71 -12.95 8.55
N ALA A 27 -12.43 -13.51 7.56
CA ALA A 27 -11.91 -13.70 6.21
C ALA A 27 -11.55 -12.36 5.55
N SER A 28 -12.41 -11.34 5.68
CA SER A 28 -12.12 -10.01 5.13
C SER A 28 -10.93 -9.34 5.82
N LYS A 29 -10.80 -9.49 7.15
CA LYS A 29 -9.64 -9.02 7.90
C LYS A 29 -8.35 -9.72 7.43
N GLN A 30 -8.39 -11.04 7.26
CA GLN A 30 -7.23 -11.80 6.80
C GLN A 30 -6.80 -11.40 5.39
N GLN A 31 -7.76 -11.21 4.47
CA GLN A 31 -7.47 -10.71 3.12
C GLN A 31 -6.84 -9.31 3.16
N SER A 32 -7.32 -8.41 4.01
CA SER A 32 -6.73 -7.07 4.18
C SER A 32 -5.30 -7.13 4.71
N ILE A 33 -5.02 -8.00 5.68
CA ILE A 33 -3.67 -8.20 6.22
C ILE A 33 -2.73 -8.74 5.13
N ILE A 34 -3.15 -9.75 4.36
CA ILE A 34 -2.37 -10.31 3.26
C ILE A 34 -2.12 -9.26 2.18
N ALA A 35 -3.15 -8.51 1.79
CA ALA A 35 -3.03 -7.43 0.80
C ALA A 35 -2.05 -6.36 1.28
N SER A 36 -2.11 -5.97 2.56
CA SER A 36 -1.19 -5.00 3.17
C SER A 36 0.26 -5.50 3.15
N ALA A 37 0.49 -6.78 3.47
CA ALA A 37 1.82 -7.39 3.44
C ALA A 37 2.39 -7.45 2.03
N ASN A 38 1.60 -7.93 1.06
CA ASN A 38 1.99 -7.99 -0.35
C ASN A 38 2.27 -6.60 -0.92
N PHE A 39 1.43 -5.63 -0.57
CA PHE A 39 1.60 -4.25 -0.99
C PHE A 39 2.91 -3.67 -0.50
N ARG A 40 3.25 -3.85 0.78
CA ARG A 40 4.55 -3.41 1.34
C ARG A 40 5.72 -4.16 0.72
N ALA A 41 5.57 -5.46 0.45
CA ALA A 41 6.60 -6.26 -0.19
C ALA A 41 6.95 -5.74 -1.59
N SER A 42 5.96 -5.28 -2.37
CA SER A 42 6.21 -4.70 -3.70
C SER A 42 7.16 -3.49 -3.67
N PHE A 43 7.19 -2.71 -2.58
CA PHE A 43 8.09 -1.55 -2.44
C PHE A 43 9.47 -1.93 -1.89
N SER A 44 9.65 -3.11 -1.31
CA SER A 44 10.86 -3.48 -0.57
C SER A 44 12.13 -3.40 -1.41
N TYR A 45 12.08 -3.88 -2.65
CA TYR A 45 13.20 -3.85 -3.58
C TYR A 45 13.63 -2.41 -3.90
N VAL A 46 12.69 -1.55 -4.27
CA VAL A 46 12.98 -0.16 -4.64
C VAL A 46 13.48 0.64 -3.45
N ILE A 47 12.90 0.44 -2.26
CA ILE A 47 13.38 1.06 -1.02
C ILE A 47 14.84 0.64 -0.75
N SER A 48 15.15 -0.64 -0.86
CA SER A 48 16.51 -1.16 -0.65
C SER A 48 17.50 -0.57 -1.65
N GLN A 49 17.18 -0.58 -2.94
CA GLN A 49 18.04 -0.03 -3.99
C GLN A 49 18.24 1.48 -3.83
N MET A 50 17.18 2.23 -3.48
CA MET A 50 17.28 3.64 -3.16
C MET A 50 18.16 3.90 -1.94
N ALA A 51 18.13 3.04 -0.92
CA ALA A 51 19.00 3.14 0.24
C ALA A 51 20.47 2.87 -0.11
N ILE A 52 20.75 1.83 -0.90
CA ILE A 52 22.11 1.49 -1.36
C ILE A 52 22.66 2.62 -2.24
N SER A 53 21.83 3.22 -3.10
CA SER A 53 22.24 4.30 -4.00
C SER A 53 22.81 5.53 -3.28
N GLN A 54 22.51 5.71 -1.98
CA GLN A 54 23.11 6.78 -1.17
C GLN A 54 24.62 6.63 -1.01
N ASN A 55 25.11 5.39 -0.99
CA ASN A 55 26.52 5.06 -0.80
C ASN A 55 27.18 4.52 -2.07
N ASP A 56 26.38 4.03 -3.03
CA ASP A 56 26.86 3.47 -4.29
C ASP A 56 26.41 4.31 -5.50
N SER A 57 27.37 4.80 -6.27
CA SER A 57 27.13 5.57 -7.50
C SER A 57 26.87 4.72 -8.74
N SER A 58 27.06 3.40 -8.69
CA SER A 58 26.74 2.52 -9.81
C SER A 58 25.23 2.32 -10.01
N ILE A 59 24.42 2.65 -9.01
CA ILE A 59 22.95 2.54 -9.10
C ILE A 59 22.39 3.75 -9.83
N ASP A 60 21.89 3.51 -11.04
CA ASP A 60 21.11 4.49 -11.79
C ASP A 60 19.68 4.56 -11.24
N ILE A 61 19.43 5.58 -10.42
CA ILE A 61 18.12 5.86 -9.81
C ILE A 61 17.04 6.10 -10.89
N ARG A 62 17.40 6.71 -12.03
CA ARG A 62 16.45 6.97 -13.11
C ARG A 62 16.03 5.68 -13.79
N ALA A 63 16.98 4.81 -14.11
CA ALA A 63 16.68 3.50 -14.66
C ALA A 63 15.86 2.66 -13.66
N LEU A 64 16.23 2.67 -12.38
CA LEU A 64 15.52 1.96 -11.31
C LEU A 64 14.05 2.41 -11.18
N LEU A 65 13.79 3.71 -11.05
CA LEU A 65 12.43 4.22 -10.88
C LEU A 65 11.58 4.00 -12.13
N ASN A 66 12.14 4.23 -13.32
CA ASN A 66 11.40 4.01 -14.57
C ASN A 66 11.05 2.53 -14.79
N THR A 67 11.95 1.60 -14.44
CA THR A 67 11.70 0.16 -14.63
C THR A 67 10.69 -0.39 -13.63
N THR A 68 10.75 0.07 -12.38
CA THR A 68 9.91 -0.45 -11.29
C THR A 68 8.56 0.26 -11.16
N PHE A 69 8.41 1.45 -11.75
CA PHE A 69 7.20 2.25 -11.58
C PHE A 69 5.92 1.53 -11.99
N LYS A 70 5.92 0.84 -13.13
CA LYS A 70 4.74 0.12 -13.61
C LYS A 70 4.25 -0.91 -12.60
N ASP A 71 5.17 -1.63 -11.98
CA ASP A 71 4.86 -2.66 -11.00
C ASP A 71 4.36 -2.06 -9.68
N LEU A 72 4.97 -0.96 -9.23
CA LEU A 72 4.51 -0.22 -8.06
C LEU A 72 3.14 0.43 -8.27
N ALA A 73 2.88 0.99 -9.46
CA ALA A 73 1.59 1.54 -9.83
C ALA A 73 0.50 0.46 -9.80
N ASN A 74 0.80 -0.71 -10.39
CA ASN A 74 -0.10 -1.85 -10.35
C ASN A 74 -0.37 -2.31 -8.91
N ALA A 75 0.67 -2.37 -8.06
CA ALA A 75 0.51 -2.73 -6.65
C ALA A 75 -0.40 -1.76 -5.89
N ILE A 76 -0.32 -0.46 -6.19
CA ILE A 76 -1.18 0.59 -5.62
C ILE A 76 -2.64 0.41 -6.04
N GLU A 77 -2.89 0.19 -7.33
CA GLU A 77 -4.26 -0.04 -7.81
C GLU A 77 -4.86 -1.34 -7.25
N ILE A 78 -4.06 -2.41 -7.15
CA ILE A 78 -4.48 -3.68 -6.53
C ILE A 78 -4.82 -3.50 -5.05
N TYR A 79 -4.10 -2.63 -4.32
CA TYR A 79 -4.35 -2.39 -2.90
C TYR A 79 -5.55 -1.46 -2.64
N ARG A 80 -5.91 -0.59 -3.59
CA ARG A 80 -6.98 0.42 -3.44
C ARG A 80 -8.30 -0.11 -2.87
N PRO A 81 -8.84 -1.29 -3.24
CA PRO A 81 -10.09 -1.80 -2.69
C PRO A 81 -10.05 -2.06 -1.17
N TYR A 82 -8.86 -2.31 -0.63
CA TYR A 82 -8.64 -2.61 0.79
C TYR A 82 -8.50 -1.33 1.65
N VAL A 83 -8.39 -0.16 1.01
CA VAL A 83 -8.34 1.13 1.71
C VAL A 83 -9.75 1.48 2.23
N PRO A 84 -9.88 1.82 3.54
CA PRO A 84 -11.14 2.26 4.11
C PRO A 84 -11.76 3.41 3.32
N SER A 85 -13.06 3.38 3.05
CA SER A 85 -13.74 4.40 2.23
C SER A 85 -13.46 5.85 2.67
N LYS A 86 -13.34 6.08 3.98
CA LYS A 86 -13.01 7.38 4.59
C LYS A 86 -11.60 7.89 4.28
N GLU A 87 -10.69 7.00 3.91
CA GLU A 87 -9.27 7.28 3.66
C GLU A 87 -8.92 7.25 2.16
N ARG A 88 -9.86 6.86 1.29
CA ARG A 88 -9.61 6.72 -0.16
C ARG A 88 -9.16 8.01 -0.82
N LEU A 89 -9.70 9.16 -0.41
CA LEU A 89 -9.28 10.47 -0.94
C LEU A 89 -7.82 10.75 -0.57
N SER A 90 -7.46 10.60 0.71
CA SER A 90 -6.09 10.79 1.18
C SER A 90 -5.11 9.78 0.57
N TYR A 91 -5.56 8.55 0.30
CA TYR A 91 -4.78 7.55 -0.43
C TYR A 91 -4.50 7.98 -1.87
N GLN A 92 -5.53 8.49 -2.57
CA GLN A 92 -5.39 9.03 -3.91
C GLN A 92 -4.44 10.23 -3.95
N GLU A 93 -4.54 11.15 -3.00
CA GLU A 93 -3.62 12.28 -2.87
C GLU A 93 -2.17 11.82 -2.63
N ALA A 94 -1.97 10.78 -1.80
CA ALA A 94 -0.64 10.23 -1.57
C ALA A 94 -0.06 9.59 -2.83
N TRP A 95 -0.91 8.89 -3.61
CA TRP A 95 -0.55 8.34 -4.91
C TRP A 95 -0.14 9.42 -5.91
N GLU A 96 -0.95 10.48 -6.02
CA GLU A 96 -0.66 11.62 -6.89
C GLU A 96 0.62 12.33 -6.47
N ARG A 97 0.89 12.50 -5.17
CA ARG A 97 2.16 13.11 -4.73
C ARG A 97 3.38 12.26 -5.07
N TYR A 98 3.26 10.93 -5.01
CA TYR A 98 4.34 10.03 -5.38
C TYR A 98 4.70 10.10 -6.86
N TYR A 99 3.69 10.18 -7.74
CA TYR A 99 3.84 10.09 -9.20
C TYR A 99 3.82 11.45 -9.94
N MET A 100 3.09 12.43 -9.44
CA MET A 100 2.81 13.73 -10.05
C MET A 100 3.14 14.90 -9.10
N PRO A 101 4.41 15.08 -8.73
CA PRO A 101 4.75 16.05 -7.69
C PRO A 101 4.55 17.52 -8.12
N ASP A 102 4.45 17.80 -9.42
CA ASP A 102 4.14 19.13 -9.98
C ASP A 102 2.86 19.13 -10.83
N GLY A 103 1.95 18.16 -10.63
CA GLY A 103 0.74 18.02 -11.44
C GLY A 103 0.97 17.50 -12.87
N LYS A 104 2.21 17.17 -13.22
CA LYS A 104 2.58 16.44 -14.44
C LYS A 104 3.10 15.07 -14.07
N VAL A 105 2.78 14.06 -14.89
CA VAL A 105 3.36 12.71 -14.84
C VAL A 105 4.89 12.84 -14.93
N SER A 106 5.60 12.80 -13.80
CA SER A 106 7.05 12.88 -13.83
C SER A 106 7.69 12.61 -12.48
N PHE A 107 8.71 11.75 -12.49
CA PHE A 107 9.69 11.69 -11.41
C PHE A 107 10.71 12.84 -11.45
N ALA A 108 10.44 13.93 -12.19
CA ALA A 108 11.32 15.08 -12.35
C ALA A 108 11.89 15.58 -11.02
N ASN A 109 11.09 15.65 -9.96
CA ASN A 109 11.60 16.11 -8.66
C ASN A 109 12.63 15.16 -8.01
N TYR A 110 12.64 13.88 -8.38
CA TYR A 110 13.72 12.97 -8.00
C TYR A 110 14.96 13.15 -8.87
N TYR A 111 14.80 13.56 -10.13
CA TYR A 111 15.89 13.75 -11.09
C TYR A 111 16.60 15.10 -10.94
N ILE A 112 15.84 16.18 -10.77
CA ILE A 112 16.35 17.54 -10.60
C ILE A 112 17.22 17.64 -9.34
N ALA A 113 16.80 16.99 -8.25
CA ALA A 113 17.59 16.94 -7.01
C ALA A 113 18.95 16.21 -7.18
N ILE A 114 19.01 15.21 -8.08
CA ILE A 114 20.24 14.48 -8.40
C ILE A 114 21.12 15.30 -9.35
N GLU A 115 20.55 15.87 -10.42
CA GLU A 115 21.27 16.58 -11.48
C GLU A 115 21.81 17.95 -11.05
N GLU A 116 21.06 18.74 -10.25
CA GLU A 116 21.47 20.09 -9.89
C GLU A 116 22.48 20.16 -8.73
N LYS A 117 22.52 19.14 -7.86
CA LYS A 117 23.29 19.24 -6.60
C LYS A 117 24.18 18.03 -6.30
N GLY A 118 24.04 16.92 -7.02
CA GLY A 118 24.69 15.65 -6.63
C GLY A 118 24.23 15.13 -5.25
N VAL A 119 23.14 15.68 -4.70
CA VAL A 119 22.67 15.39 -3.34
C VAL A 119 21.68 14.23 -3.38
N LYS A 120 22.23 13.01 -3.35
CA LYS A 120 21.43 11.78 -3.26
C LYS A 120 20.64 11.66 -1.96
N ARG A 121 21.12 12.27 -0.88
CA ARG A 121 20.54 12.18 0.46
C ARG A 121 19.15 12.82 0.54
N ASP A 122 18.97 13.98 -0.09
CA ASP A 122 17.69 14.69 -0.12
C ASP A 122 16.68 13.97 -1.02
N THR A 123 17.17 13.35 -2.10
CA THR A 123 16.35 12.54 -3.01
C THR A 123 15.82 11.28 -2.31
N TYR A 124 16.67 10.58 -1.54
CA TYR A 124 16.24 9.45 -0.73
C TYR A 124 15.24 9.86 0.35
N ALA A 125 15.48 10.97 1.05
CA ALA A 125 14.58 11.47 2.09
C ALA A 125 13.18 11.78 1.52
N LEU A 126 13.13 12.46 0.37
CA LEU A 126 11.87 12.74 -0.34
C LEU A 126 11.19 11.45 -0.82
N PHE A 127 11.95 10.51 -1.38
CA PHE A 127 11.42 9.23 -1.84
C PHE A 127 10.79 8.45 -0.68
N ASN A 128 11.54 8.31 0.41
CA ASN A 128 11.10 7.61 1.60
C ASN A 128 9.88 8.29 2.23
N GLN A 129 9.83 9.62 2.27
CA GLN A 129 8.66 10.37 2.74
C GLN A 129 7.40 10.02 1.93
N ARG A 130 7.49 10.03 0.59
CA ARG A 130 6.33 9.77 -0.27
C ARG A 130 5.89 8.31 -0.26
N VAL A 131 6.85 7.38 -0.28
CA VAL A 131 6.55 5.95 -0.15
C VAL A 131 5.89 5.68 1.21
N ASN A 132 6.41 6.22 2.31
CA ASN A 132 5.79 6.04 3.62
C ASN A 132 4.41 6.68 3.73
N ALA A 133 4.15 7.79 3.03
CA ALA A 133 2.80 8.37 2.98
C ALA A 133 1.80 7.37 2.40
N ILE A 134 2.14 6.68 1.30
CA ILE A 134 1.28 5.67 0.69
C ILE A 134 1.22 4.39 1.54
N LEU A 135 2.36 3.91 2.04
CA LEU A 135 2.42 2.70 2.86
C LEU A 135 1.74 2.87 4.23
N SER A 136 1.51 4.11 4.68
CA SER A 136 0.80 4.40 5.94
C SER A 136 -0.65 3.91 5.95
N PHE A 137 -1.24 3.68 4.76
CA PHE A 137 -2.57 3.08 4.60
C PHE A 137 -2.55 1.54 4.64
N ALA A 138 -1.36 0.93 4.69
CA ALA A 138 -1.17 -0.51 4.83
C ALA A 138 -0.66 -0.88 6.23
N LYS A 139 -1.42 -0.42 7.23
CA LYS A 139 -1.21 -0.79 8.63
C LYS A 139 -1.91 -2.12 8.93
N PRO A 140 -1.26 -3.05 9.65
CA PRO A 140 -1.89 -4.27 10.12
C PRO A 140 -3.04 -4.02 11.10
#